data_AF-A0AAN8PB60-F1
#
_entry.id   AF-A0AAN8PB60-F1
#
_cell.length_a   1.000
_cell.length_b   1.000
_cell.length_c   1.000
_cell.angle_alpha   90.00
_cell.angle_beta   90.00
_cell.angle_gamma   90.00
#
_symmetry.space_group_name_H-M   'P 1'
#
loop_
_entity.id
_entity.type
_entity.pdbx_description
1 polymer ?
#
loop_
_entity_poly.entity_id
_entity_poly.type
_entity_poly.pdbx_seq_one_letter_code
_entity_poly.pdbx_strand_id
1 'polypeptide(L)'
;MNPTNSESISIQPINKNTVHQICSGQVVLNLATAVKELLENSLDAGATTIQIKLEEYGSESIEVIDNGCGVEDANFQALTLKHHTSKITGFNDLCSVETFGFRGEALSSLCALSDVTIVTQHKNAEIGASLKFNHQGIIISNTKIFRKVGTTVKVENLFCTLPVRRVEFIKNLKREFSKMCNILYAYGLQSVGVR
;
A
#
# COMPACT_ATOMS: atom_id res chain seq x y z
N MET A 1 45.45 -31.92 20.05
CA MET A 1 44.42 -30.91 20.40
C MET A 1 44.69 -29.70 19.53
N ASN A 2 43.89 -29.47 18.49
CA ASN A 2 43.97 -28.23 17.69
C ASN A 2 42.98 -27.21 18.28
N PRO A 3 43.38 -25.95 18.46
CA PRO A 3 42.48 -24.93 18.96
C PRO A 3 41.40 -24.69 17.91
N THR A 4 40.13 -24.78 18.32
CA THR A 4 38.98 -24.32 17.56
C THR A 4 39.16 -22.83 17.26
N ASN A 5 39.48 -22.53 16.01
CA ASN A 5 39.49 -21.18 15.47
C ASN A 5 38.03 -20.71 15.45
N SER A 6 37.58 -20.02 16.50
CA SER A 6 36.30 -19.31 16.47
C SER A 6 36.48 -18.12 15.53
N GLU A 7 36.18 -18.31 14.26
CA GLU A 7 36.10 -17.20 13.31
C GLU A 7 35.17 -16.14 13.91
N SER A 8 35.75 -14.98 14.21
CA SER A 8 35.01 -13.83 14.71
C SER A 8 33.97 -13.47 13.65
N ILE A 9 32.68 -13.64 13.98
CA ILE A 9 31.57 -13.24 13.11
C ILE A 9 31.64 -11.73 12.96
N SER A 10 32.20 -11.27 11.85
CA SER A 10 32.27 -9.86 11.51
C SER A 10 30.87 -9.35 11.20
N ILE A 11 30.43 -8.29 11.89
CA ILE A 11 29.14 -7.67 11.65
C ILE A 11 29.19 -6.98 10.28
N GLN A 12 28.36 -7.42 9.35
CA GLN A 12 28.30 -6.90 7.97
C GLN A 12 27.02 -6.09 7.74
N PRO A 13 27.07 -5.04 6.90
CA PRO A 13 25.89 -4.28 6.54
C PRO A 13 24.90 -5.14 5.76
N ILE A 14 23.62 -5.02 6.10
CA ILE A 14 22.52 -5.66 5.35
C ILE A 14 22.38 -4.93 4.00
N ASN A 15 22.12 -5.69 2.92
CA ASN A 15 21.89 -5.11 1.60
C ASN A 15 20.67 -4.15 1.63
N LYS A 16 20.73 -3.08 0.81
CA LYS A 16 19.69 -2.03 0.79
C LYS A 16 18.29 -2.54 0.43
N ASN A 17 18.16 -3.52 -0.46
CA ASN A 17 16.88 -4.14 -0.82
C ASN A 17 16.29 -4.92 0.37
N THR A 18 17.12 -5.66 1.10
CA THR A 18 16.71 -6.39 2.30
C THR A 18 16.30 -5.42 3.40
N VAL A 19 17.04 -4.33 3.62
CA VAL A 19 16.61 -3.25 4.55
C VAL A 19 15.26 -2.69 4.13
N HIS A 20 15.09 -2.38 2.84
CA HIS A 20 13.83 -1.87 2.31
C HIS A 20 12.66 -2.81 2.57
N GLN A 21 12.81 -4.12 2.30
CA GLN A 21 11.78 -5.13 2.56
C GLN A 21 11.46 -5.29 4.05
N ILE A 22 12.47 -5.29 4.91
CA ILE A 22 12.29 -5.39 6.37
C ILE A 22 11.51 -4.18 6.90
N CYS A 23 11.92 -2.97 6.54
CA CYS A 23 11.24 -1.74 6.94
C CYS A 23 9.80 -1.69 6.41
N SER A 24 9.58 -2.05 5.14
CA SER A 24 8.24 -2.11 4.54
C SER A 24 7.34 -3.12 5.25
N GLY A 25 7.90 -4.25 5.70
CA GLY A 25 7.19 -5.23 6.52
C GLY A 25 6.79 -4.72 7.91
N GLN A 26 7.41 -3.66 8.42
CA GLN A 26 7.00 -3.02 9.68
C GLN A 26 5.85 -2.02 9.46
N VAL A 27 5.75 -1.45 8.26
CA VAL A 27 4.67 -0.53 7.88
C VAL A 27 3.40 -1.32 7.54
N VAL A 28 3.49 -2.32 6.66
CA VAL A 28 2.37 -3.20 6.33
C VAL A 28 2.56 -4.54 7.02
N LEU A 29 1.92 -4.68 8.18
CA LEU A 29 2.06 -5.85 9.06
C LEU A 29 1.14 -7.00 8.67
N ASN A 30 -0.06 -6.69 8.18
CA ASN A 30 -1.12 -7.64 7.90
C ASN A 30 -2.13 -7.11 6.87
N LEU A 31 -3.09 -7.94 6.49
CA LEU A 31 -4.17 -7.61 5.55
C LEU A 31 -4.98 -6.39 6.01
N ALA A 32 -5.33 -6.34 7.30
CA ALA A 32 -6.16 -5.27 7.84
C ALA A 32 -5.47 -3.91 7.75
N THR A 33 -4.16 -3.85 8.02
CA THR A 33 -3.34 -2.64 7.82
C THR A 33 -3.25 -2.29 6.34
N ALA A 34 -2.99 -3.25 5.44
CA ALA A 34 -2.92 -2.98 4.00
C ALA A 34 -4.23 -2.33 3.48
N VAL A 35 -5.37 -2.91 3.83
CA VAL A 35 -6.69 -2.40 3.43
C VAL A 35 -7.00 -1.06 4.09
N LYS A 36 -6.68 -0.88 5.38
CA LYS A 36 -6.85 0.39 6.10
C LYS A 36 -6.14 1.53 5.37
N GLU A 37 -4.87 1.37 5.04
CA GLU A 37 -4.09 2.44 4.40
C GLU A 37 -4.64 2.80 3.01
N LEU A 38 -5.15 1.82 2.26
CA LEU A 38 -5.79 2.07 0.96
C LEU A 38 -7.15 2.77 1.12
N LEU A 39 -7.97 2.32 2.07
CA LEU A 39 -9.25 2.95 2.41
C LEU A 39 -9.05 4.41 2.81
N GLU A 40 -8.07 4.68 3.67
CA GLU A 40 -7.71 6.02 4.12
C GLU A 40 -7.23 6.91 2.97
N ASN A 41 -6.46 6.37 2.02
CA ASN A 41 -6.08 7.11 0.83
C ASN A 41 -7.29 7.48 -0.05
N SER A 42 -8.27 6.57 -0.17
CA SER A 42 -9.51 6.86 -0.88
C SER A 42 -10.36 7.93 -0.18
N LEU A 43 -10.45 7.89 1.16
CA LEU A 43 -11.13 8.92 1.96
C LEU A 43 -10.45 10.28 1.82
N ASP A 44 -9.12 10.32 1.94
CA ASP A 44 -8.33 11.54 1.77
C ASP A 44 -8.45 12.11 0.34
N ALA A 45 -8.76 11.28 -0.66
CA ALA A 45 -9.07 11.70 -2.03
C ALA A 45 -10.52 12.21 -2.22
N GLY A 46 -11.30 12.29 -1.14
CA GLY A 46 -12.69 12.76 -1.16
C GLY A 46 -13.68 11.75 -1.74
N ALA A 47 -13.37 10.45 -1.69
CA ALA A 47 -14.28 9.42 -2.19
C ALA A 47 -15.56 9.34 -1.36
N THR A 48 -16.69 9.18 -2.05
CA THR A 48 -18.01 8.93 -1.43
C THR A 48 -18.46 7.49 -1.61
N THR A 49 -17.80 6.73 -2.46
CA THR A 49 -18.04 5.30 -2.67
C THR A 49 -16.71 4.59 -2.75
N ILE A 50 -16.50 3.62 -1.87
CA ILE A 50 -15.27 2.83 -1.80
C ILE A 50 -15.65 1.36 -1.82
N GLN A 51 -15.32 0.67 -2.90
CA GLN A 51 -15.52 -0.75 -3.05
C GLN A 51 -14.23 -1.50 -2.78
N ILE A 52 -14.27 -2.44 -1.84
CA ILE A 52 -13.17 -3.34 -1.52
C ILE A 52 -13.53 -4.75 -2.04
N LYS A 53 -12.71 -5.31 -2.92
CA LYS A 53 -12.83 -6.69 -3.39
C LYS A 53 -11.62 -7.50 -2.94
N LEU A 54 -11.87 -8.74 -2.55
CA LEU A 54 -10.84 -9.69 -2.15
C LEU A 54 -11.05 -10.99 -2.91
N GLU A 55 -9.95 -11.56 -3.41
CA GLU A 55 -9.90 -12.92 -3.94
C GLU A 55 -9.14 -13.80 -2.94
N GLU A 56 -9.69 -14.99 -2.66
CA GLU A 56 -9.14 -15.93 -1.68
C GLU A 56 -8.79 -15.27 -0.33
N TYR A 57 -9.76 -14.55 0.25
CA TYR A 57 -9.62 -13.80 1.49
C TYR A 57 -8.47 -12.76 1.47
N GLY A 58 -8.06 -12.30 0.29
CA GLY A 58 -6.98 -11.33 0.09
C GLY A 58 -5.60 -11.95 -0.14
N SER A 59 -5.50 -13.28 -0.24
CA SER A 59 -4.22 -13.96 -0.50
C SER A 59 -3.77 -13.90 -1.96
N GLU A 60 -4.74 -13.92 -2.88
CA GLU A 60 -4.54 -13.77 -4.31
C GLU A 60 -4.51 -12.29 -4.67
N SER A 61 -5.59 -11.57 -4.40
CA SER A 61 -5.65 -10.13 -4.68
C SER A 61 -6.52 -9.34 -3.69
N ILE A 62 -6.16 -8.07 -3.54
CA ILE A 62 -6.90 -7.02 -2.83
C ILE A 62 -7.10 -5.88 -3.84
N GLU A 63 -8.34 -5.48 -4.05
CA GLU A 63 -8.67 -4.36 -4.93
C GLU A 63 -9.48 -3.32 -4.16
N VAL A 64 -8.98 -2.09 -4.07
CA VAL A 64 -9.70 -0.94 -3.50
C VAL A 64 -10.02 0.02 -4.64
N ILE A 65 -11.31 0.24 -4.88
CA ILE A 65 -11.83 1.07 -5.96
C ILE A 65 -12.60 2.21 -5.33
N ASP A 66 -12.22 3.43 -5.69
CA ASP A 66 -12.89 4.64 -5.22
C ASP A 66 -13.31 5.55 -6.38
N ASN A 67 -14.21 6.48 -6.06
CA ASN A 67 -14.65 7.56 -6.92
C ASN A 67 -14.09 8.93 -6.47
N GLY A 68 -12.92 8.94 -5.83
CA GLY A 68 -12.26 10.18 -5.39
C GLY A 68 -11.79 11.06 -6.55
N CYS A 69 -10.98 12.07 -6.26
CA CYS A 69 -10.49 12.99 -7.30
C CYS A 69 -9.56 12.34 -8.34
N GLY A 70 -9.01 11.17 -8.03
CA GLY A 70 -7.94 10.52 -8.80
C GLY A 70 -6.58 11.20 -8.61
N VAL A 71 -5.59 10.71 -9.33
CA VAL A 71 -4.20 11.19 -9.31
C VAL A 71 -3.84 11.82 -10.65
N GLU A 72 -3.23 13.00 -10.61
CA GLU A 72 -2.69 13.68 -11.78
C GLU A 72 -1.41 13.01 -12.31
N ASP A 73 -1.24 13.01 -13.64
CA ASP A 73 -0.10 12.40 -14.34
C ASP A 73 1.26 12.88 -13.81
N ALA A 74 1.37 14.16 -13.45
CA ALA A 74 2.59 14.75 -12.90
C ALA A 74 3.00 14.09 -11.56
N ASN A 75 2.05 13.52 -10.82
CA ASN A 75 2.27 12.92 -9.50
C ASN A 75 2.45 11.40 -9.55
N PHE A 76 2.37 10.75 -10.72
CA PHE A 76 2.45 9.30 -10.82
C PHE A 76 3.73 8.72 -10.23
N GLN A 77 4.88 9.36 -10.50
CA GLN A 77 6.16 8.91 -9.95
C GLN A 77 6.22 9.11 -8.43
N ALA A 78 5.52 10.11 -7.89
CA ALA A 78 5.55 10.44 -6.47
C ALA A 78 4.68 9.50 -5.61
N LEU A 79 3.75 8.76 -6.20
CA LEU A 79 2.83 7.86 -5.48
C LEU A 79 3.54 6.83 -4.59
N THR A 80 4.73 6.41 -4.98
CA THR A 80 5.47 5.31 -4.35
C THR A 80 6.84 5.74 -3.81
N LEU A 81 7.17 7.03 -3.89
CA LEU A 81 8.38 7.59 -3.28
C LEU A 81 8.20 7.66 -1.76
N LYS A 82 9.18 7.14 -1.02
CA LYS A 82 9.21 7.29 0.44
C LYS A 82 9.30 8.76 0.82
N HIS A 83 8.64 9.12 1.92
CA HIS A 83 8.63 10.47 2.49
C HIS A 83 8.04 11.56 1.56
N HIS A 84 7.32 11.15 0.52
CA HIS A 84 6.58 12.08 -0.32
C HIS A 84 5.10 11.92 -0.01
N THR A 85 4.50 12.98 0.51
CA THR A 85 3.06 13.07 0.74
C THR A 85 2.60 14.45 0.30
N SER A 86 1.41 14.55 -0.28
CA SER A 86 0.76 15.84 -0.56
C SER A 86 0.15 16.47 0.70
N LYS A 87 0.25 15.81 1.87
CA LYS A 87 -0.55 16.09 3.07
C LYS A 87 0.21 16.82 4.18
N ILE A 88 1.56 16.82 4.15
CA ILE A 88 2.41 17.50 5.13
C ILE A 88 3.59 18.12 4.41
N THR A 89 3.88 19.40 4.69
CA THR A 89 5.02 20.14 4.12
C THR A 89 6.09 20.49 5.15
N GLY A 90 5.74 20.49 6.45
CA GLY A 90 6.69 20.76 7.53
C GLY A 90 6.28 20.20 8.90
N PHE A 91 7.21 20.28 9.87
CA PHE A 91 7.02 19.73 11.22
C PHE A 91 5.83 20.32 11.98
N ASN A 92 5.44 21.56 11.68
CA ASN A 92 4.30 22.20 12.33
C ASN A 92 2.95 21.63 11.88
N ASP A 93 2.90 21.05 10.67
CA ASP A 93 1.67 20.45 10.14
C ASP A 93 1.33 19.14 10.88
N LEU A 94 2.30 18.51 11.58
CA LEU A 94 2.14 17.27 12.33
C LEU A 94 1.10 17.40 13.47
N CYS A 95 0.90 18.61 13.99
CA CYS A 95 -0.06 18.90 15.05
C CYS A 95 -1.49 19.14 14.54
N SER A 96 -1.67 19.34 13.23
CA SER A 96 -2.94 19.71 12.58
C SER A 96 -3.41 18.69 11.53
N VAL A 97 -2.80 17.51 11.48
CA VAL A 97 -3.10 16.52 10.44
C VAL A 97 -4.47 15.91 10.65
N GLU A 98 -5.46 16.34 9.86
CA GLU A 98 -6.79 15.71 9.77
C GLU A 98 -6.83 14.56 8.75
N THR A 99 -5.76 14.34 7.98
CA THR A 99 -5.67 13.31 6.94
C THR A 99 -4.93 12.07 7.42
N PHE A 100 -5.41 10.89 7.05
CA PHE A 100 -4.89 9.63 7.58
C PHE A 100 -3.52 9.21 6.98
N GLY A 101 -3.25 9.55 5.71
CA GLY A 101 -2.10 9.04 4.94
C GLY A 101 -0.80 9.88 4.93
N PHE A 102 -0.37 10.44 6.06
CA PHE A 102 0.74 11.42 6.08
C PHE A 102 2.16 10.85 5.97
N ARG A 103 2.36 9.53 6.05
CA ARG A 103 3.72 8.94 6.04
C ARG A 103 4.34 8.81 4.66
N GLY A 104 3.54 8.81 3.58
CA GLY A 104 4.05 8.59 2.22
C GLY A 104 4.74 7.22 2.04
N GLU A 105 4.47 6.26 2.92
CA GLU A 105 5.20 4.98 2.99
C GLU A 105 4.32 3.77 2.64
N ALA A 106 2.99 3.90 2.70
CA ALA A 106 2.08 2.76 2.54
C ALA A 106 2.16 2.13 1.14
N LEU A 107 1.98 2.91 0.06
CA LEU A 107 2.07 2.40 -1.31
C LEU A 107 3.48 1.90 -1.65
N SER A 108 4.52 2.58 -1.19
CA SER A 108 5.92 2.13 -1.32
C SER A 108 6.12 0.77 -0.64
N SER A 109 5.56 0.60 0.56
CA SER A 109 5.65 -0.64 1.33
C SER A 109 4.85 -1.77 0.68
N LEU A 110 3.67 -1.48 0.13
CA LEU A 110 2.90 -2.45 -0.64
C LEU A 110 3.69 -2.90 -1.87
N CYS A 111 4.28 -1.98 -2.64
CA CYS A 111 5.14 -2.35 -3.78
C CYS A 111 6.27 -3.29 -3.35
N ALA A 112 6.93 -3.03 -2.22
CA ALA A 112 8.02 -3.87 -1.72
C ALA A 112 7.60 -5.30 -1.33
N LEU A 113 6.32 -5.48 -0.97
CA LEU A 113 5.78 -6.71 -0.39
C LEU A 113 4.86 -7.49 -1.33
N SER A 114 4.51 -6.92 -2.48
CA SER A 114 3.45 -7.43 -3.36
C SER A 114 3.61 -6.89 -4.79
N ASP A 115 2.82 -7.42 -5.71
CA ASP A 115 2.71 -6.88 -7.07
C ASP A 115 1.61 -5.81 -7.07
N VAL A 116 1.95 -4.56 -7.42
CA VAL A 116 1.02 -3.42 -7.32
C VAL A 116 0.72 -2.85 -8.70
N THR A 117 -0.57 -2.69 -8.98
CA THR A 117 -1.09 -1.96 -10.14
C THR A 117 -2.04 -0.86 -9.67
N ILE A 118 -1.87 0.35 -10.17
CA ILE A 118 -2.75 1.48 -9.89
C ILE A 118 -3.39 1.96 -11.19
N VAL A 119 -4.71 2.01 -11.20
CA VAL A 119 -5.49 2.53 -12.31
C VAL A 119 -6.07 3.88 -11.88
N THR A 120 -5.61 4.93 -12.57
CA THR A 120 -5.77 6.39 -12.41
C THR A 120 -6.75 7.10 -13.35
N GLN A 121 -7.67 7.96 -12.92
CA GLN A 121 -8.13 9.06 -13.78
C GLN A 121 -8.45 10.25 -12.89
N HIS A 122 -7.68 11.31 -13.07
CA HIS A 122 -7.95 12.57 -12.39
C HIS A 122 -9.19 13.26 -12.98
N LYS A 123 -9.94 13.99 -12.14
CA LYS A 123 -11.13 14.75 -12.57
C LYS A 123 -10.89 15.75 -13.71
N ASN A 124 -9.66 16.26 -13.84
CA ASN A 124 -9.26 17.20 -14.90
C ASN A 124 -8.62 16.51 -16.11
N ALA A 125 -8.51 15.18 -16.11
CA ALA A 125 -7.89 14.41 -17.20
C ALA A 125 -8.96 13.76 -18.08
N GLU A 126 -8.78 13.84 -19.40
CA GLU A 126 -9.70 13.23 -20.37
C GLU A 126 -9.59 11.70 -20.41
N ILE A 127 -8.40 11.16 -20.15
CA ILE A 127 -8.08 9.73 -20.26
C ILE A 127 -7.39 9.29 -18.96
N GLY A 128 -7.67 8.06 -18.52
CA GLY A 128 -7.00 7.46 -17.38
C GLY A 128 -5.67 6.79 -17.73
N ALA A 129 -4.96 6.34 -16.70
CA ALA A 129 -3.70 5.61 -16.82
C ALA A 129 -3.74 4.32 -15.99
N SER A 130 -3.05 3.30 -16.47
CA SER A 130 -2.73 2.08 -15.72
C SER A 130 -1.23 2.06 -15.48
N LEU A 131 -0.86 2.03 -14.20
CA LEU A 131 0.50 2.10 -13.71
C LEU A 131 0.85 0.77 -13.06
N LYS A 132 1.89 0.11 -13.54
CA LYS A 132 2.46 -1.07 -12.88
C LYS A 132 3.79 -0.72 -12.23
N PHE A 133 3.98 -1.12 -10.99
CA PHE A 133 5.17 -0.84 -10.20
C PHE A 133 6.01 -2.11 -9.99
N ASN A 134 7.32 -1.96 -9.90
CA ASN A 134 8.20 -3.01 -9.39
C ASN A 134 8.33 -2.93 -7.86
N HIS A 135 9.07 -3.87 -7.26
CA HIS A 135 9.26 -3.92 -5.80
C HIS A 135 10.11 -2.80 -5.20
N GLN A 136 10.73 -1.93 -6.02
CA GLN A 136 11.32 -0.68 -5.54
C GLN A 136 10.34 0.51 -5.59
N GLY A 137 9.10 0.28 -6.03
CA GLY A 137 8.11 1.33 -6.25
C GLY A 137 8.36 2.13 -7.53
N ILE A 138 9.16 1.63 -8.48
CA ILE A 138 9.41 2.31 -9.76
C ILE A 138 8.35 1.87 -10.77
N ILE A 139 7.80 2.81 -11.53
CA ILE A 139 6.87 2.52 -12.62
C ILE A 139 7.60 1.77 -13.74
N ILE A 140 7.13 0.55 -14.04
CA ILE A 140 7.62 -0.29 -15.13
C ILE A 140 6.68 -0.36 -16.33
N SER A 141 5.42 0.08 -16.15
CA SER A 141 4.45 0.22 -17.22
C SER A 141 3.53 1.40 -16.94
N ASN A 142 3.29 2.22 -17.96
CA ASN A 142 2.33 3.31 -17.94
C ASN A 142 1.56 3.28 -19.26
N THR A 143 0.28 2.86 -19.21
CA THR A 143 -0.57 2.75 -20.39
C THR A 143 -1.84 3.58 -20.22
N LYS A 144 -2.25 4.26 -21.29
CA LYS A 144 -3.50 5.01 -21.30
C LYS A 144 -4.69 4.05 -21.38
N ILE A 145 -5.69 4.24 -20.53
CA ILE A 145 -6.88 3.40 -20.48
C ILE A 145 -8.14 4.23 -20.20
N PHE A 146 -9.29 3.70 -20.61
CA PHE A 146 -10.58 4.27 -20.24
C PHE A 146 -11.01 3.77 -18.88
N ARG A 147 -11.46 4.69 -18.03
CA ARG A 147 -12.15 4.41 -16.77
C ARG A 147 -13.05 5.59 -16.41
N LYS A 148 -13.66 5.56 -15.24
CA LYS A 148 -14.29 6.74 -14.62
C LYS A 148 -13.29 7.40 -13.65
N VAL A 149 -13.51 8.68 -13.36
CA VAL A 149 -12.77 9.45 -12.34
C VAL A 149 -12.75 8.69 -11.00
N GLY A 150 -11.59 8.68 -10.34
CA GLY A 150 -11.36 7.97 -9.09
C GLY A 150 -9.97 7.34 -9.05
N THR A 151 -9.78 6.31 -8.23
CA THR A 151 -8.57 5.47 -8.19
C THR A 151 -8.96 3.99 -8.00
N THR A 152 -8.20 3.09 -8.61
CA THR A 152 -8.24 1.67 -8.28
C THR A 152 -6.83 1.22 -7.94
N VAL A 153 -6.63 0.71 -6.73
CA VAL A 153 -5.37 0.10 -6.31
C VAL A 153 -5.56 -1.41 -6.22
N LYS A 154 -4.86 -2.15 -7.07
CA LYS A 154 -4.80 -3.61 -7.06
C LYS A 154 -3.48 -4.06 -6.46
N VAL A 155 -3.56 -4.89 -5.43
CA VAL A 155 -2.43 -5.50 -4.72
C VAL A 155 -2.55 -7.02 -4.89
N GLU A 156 -1.59 -7.63 -5.55
CA GLU A 156 -1.56 -9.07 -5.82
C GLU A 156 -0.41 -9.73 -5.05
N ASN A 157 -0.62 -10.96 -4.60
CA ASN A 157 0.41 -11.75 -3.92
C ASN A 157 1.01 -11.08 -2.68
N LEU A 158 0.19 -10.59 -1.75
CA LEU A 158 0.67 -9.94 -0.53
C LEU A 158 1.70 -10.82 0.22
N PHE A 159 2.81 -10.19 0.62
CA PHE A 159 3.99 -10.79 1.24
C PHE A 159 4.80 -11.75 0.34
N CYS A 160 4.66 -11.73 -0.98
CA CYS A 160 5.42 -12.60 -1.89
C CYS A 160 6.95 -12.51 -1.72
N THR A 161 7.46 -11.33 -1.33
CA THR A 161 8.88 -11.10 -1.09
C THR A 161 9.36 -11.56 0.30
N LEU A 162 8.45 -11.97 1.19
CA LEU A 162 8.73 -12.44 2.56
C LEU A 162 8.13 -13.84 2.79
N PRO A 163 8.81 -14.94 2.38
CA PRO A 163 8.23 -16.29 2.33
C PRO A 163 7.65 -16.77 3.66
N VAL A 164 8.35 -16.55 4.78
CA VAL A 164 7.89 -16.96 6.11
C VAL A 164 6.58 -16.25 6.49
N ARG A 165 6.49 -14.95 6.20
CA ARG A 165 5.27 -14.18 6.45
C ARG A 165 4.14 -14.59 5.52
N ARG A 166 4.42 -14.90 4.25
CA ARG A 166 3.39 -15.37 3.33
C ARG A 166 2.78 -16.69 3.76
N VAL A 167 3.62 -17.65 4.20
CA VAL A 167 3.13 -18.92 4.74
C VAL A 167 2.27 -18.69 5.98
N GLU A 168 2.70 -17.83 6.90
CA GLU A 168 1.91 -17.51 8.10
C GLU A 168 0.59 -16.81 7.75
N PHE A 169 0.60 -15.89 6.77
CA PHE A 169 -0.60 -15.22 6.28
C PHE A 169 -1.61 -16.22 5.69
N ILE A 170 -1.16 -17.13 4.82
CA ILE A 170 -2.00 -18.17 4.20
C ILE A 170 -2.58 -19.12 5.26
N LYS A 171 -1.81 -19.49 6.29
CA LYS A 171 -2.30 -20.33 7.39
C LYS A 171 -3.42 -19.66 8.19
N ASN A 172 -3.47 -18.32 8.22
CA ASN A 172 -4.36 -17.56 9.08
C ASN A 172 -5.39 -16.69 8.34
N LEU A 173 -5.66 -16.97 7.06
CA LEU A 173 -6.49 -16.10 6.19
C LEU A 173 -7.82 -15.70 6.81
N LYS A 174 -8.59 -16.65 7.35
CA LYS A 174 -9.90 -16.38 7.96
C LYS A 174 -9.80 -15.40 9.15
N ARG A 175 -8.73 -15.56 9.95
CA ARG A 175 -8.48 -14.68 11.10
C ARG A 175 -8.09 -13.27 10.64
N GLU A 176 -7.22 -13.17 9.63
CA GLU A 176 -6.80 -11.88 9.07
C GLU A 176 -7.96 -11.15 8.37
N PHE A 177 -8.80 -11.88 7.63
CA PHE A 177 -10.03 -11.35 7.05
C PHE A 177 -10.98 -10.80 8.12
N SER A 178 -11.21 -11.56 9.20
CA SER A 178 -12.07 -11.12 10.29
C SER A 178 -11.55 -9.85 10.97
N LYS A 179 -10.23 -9.74 11.18
CA LYS A 179 -9.60 -8.50 11.68
C LYS A 179 -9.82 -7.33 10.73
N MET A 180 -9.67 -7.56 9.43
CA MET A 180 -9.92 -6.53 8.41
C MET A 180 -11.39 -6.07 8.44
N CYS A 181 -12.35 -6.99 8.49
CA CYS A 181 -13.77 -6.65 8.59
C CYS A 181 -14.07 -5.79 9.83
N ASN A 182 -13.47 -6.12 10.98
CA ASN A 182 -13.65 -5.32 12.20
C ASN A 182 -13.16 -3.87 12.04
N ILE A 183 -12.03 -3.66 11.33
CA ILE A 183 -11.57 -2.31 11.01
C ILE A 183 -12.57 -1.62 10.08
N LEU A 184 -13.02 -2.30 9.01
CA LEU A 184 -13.98 -1.71 8.07
C LEU A 184 -15.30 -1.32 8.74
N TYR A 185 -15.81 -2.14 9.67
CA TYR A 185 -17.00 -1.80 10.44
C TYR A 185 -16.79 -0.54 11.29
N ALA A 186 -15.63 -0.37 11.90
CA ALA A 186 -15.31 0.85 12.66
C ALA A 186 -15.33 2.09 11.76
N TYR A 187 -14.74 2.03 10.56
CA TYR A 187 -14.79 3.14 9.59
C TYR A 187 -16.20 3.37 9.05
N GLY A 188 -16.96 2.31 8.77
CA GLY A 188 -18.34 2.43 8.29
C GLY A 188 -19.28 3.13 9.29
N LEU A 189 -18.99 3.04 10.59
CA LEU A 189 -19.74 3.75 11.63
C LEU A 189 -19.34 5.23 11.76
N GLN A 190 -18.09 5.58 11.41
CA GLN A 190 -17.55 6.93 11.57
C GLN A 190 -17.71 7.79 10.30
N SER A 191 -17.61 7.19 9.13
CA SER A 191 -17.62 7.87 7.83
C SER A 191 -19.05 8.13 7.34
N VAL A 192 -19.66 9.21 7.84
CA VAL A 192 -21.00 9.64 7.40
C VAL A 192 -20.97 10.07 5.93
N GLY A 193 -21.87 9.52 5.11
CA GLY A 193 -22.01 9.88 3.70
C GLY A 193 -21.06 9.16 2.73
N VAL A 194 -20.27 8.20 3.23
CA VAL A 194 -19.44 7.31 2.40
C VAL A 194 -20.08 5.92 2.35
N ARG A 195 -20.15 5.33 1.15
CA ARG A 195 -20.71 4.01 0.90
C ARG A 195 -19.63 2.96 0.60
#